data_AF-A0AB37SMM0-F1
#
_entry.id   AF-A0AB37SMM0-F1
#
_cell.length_a   1.000
_cell.length_b   1.000
_cell.length_c   1.000
_cell.angle_alpha   90.00
_cell.angle_beta   90.00
_cell.angle_gamma   90.00
#
_symmetry.space_group_name_H-M   'P 1'
#
loop_
_entity.id
_entity.type
_entity.pdbx_description
1 polymer ?
#
loop_
_entity_poly.entity_id
_entity_poly.type
_entity_poly.pdbx_seq_one_letter_code
_entity_poly.pdbx_strand_id
1 'polypeptide(L)'
;MGQFIIKAAPDRDLYMEWDTGVDAPTFIGSRAEIVAYLQEATGRGPSDTPEARVRRADETGTSAKPSPWAPGYTGPLEGAWDDTGFIVEGWKWLPRDRLATFLDTYLRTEQMPYALLDDPSGDS
;
A
#
# COMPACT_ATOMS: atom_id res chain seq x y z
N MET A 1 2.77 4.65 14.82
CA MET A 1 1.88 4.05 13.80
C MET A 1 2.68 3.94 12.52
N GLY A 2 2.55 2.83 11.79
CA GLY A 2 3.32 2.55 10.60
C GLY A 2 2.64 3.17 9.37
N GLN A 3 3.43 3.77 8.49
CA GLN A 3 2.95 4.26 7.21
C GLN A 3 3.74 3.58 6.10
N PHE A 4 3.04 2.94 5.18
CA PHE A 4 3.64 2.21 4.06
C PHE A 4 3.27 2.88 2.75
N ILE A 5 4.26 3.00 1.87
CA ILE A 5 4.04 3.40 0.49
C ILE A 5 4.00 2.15 -0.34
N ILE A 6 2.90 1.91 -1.03
CA ILE A 6 2.70 0.72 -1.85
C ILE A 6 2.58 1.18 -3.31
N LYS A 7 3.43 0.65 -4.18
CA LYS A 7 3.35 0.89 -5.62
C LYS A 7 2.34 -0.09 -6.22
N ALA A 8 1.37 0.40 -6.97
CA ALA A 8 0.23 -0.39 -7.37
C ALA A 8 0.60 -1.56 -8.28
N ALA A 9 1.50 -1.33 -9.24
CA ALA A 9 2.08 -2.35 -10.13
C ALA A 9 3.48 -1.91 -10.60
N PRO A 10 4.37 -2.84 -10.99
CA PRO A 10 5.75 -2.51 -11.37
C PRO A 10 5.87 -1.49 -12.52
N ASP A 11 4.96 -1.56 -13.49
CA ASP A 11 4.92 -0.75 -14.71
C ASP A 11 3.98 0.45 -14.63
N ARG A 12 3.39 0.74 -13.46
CA ARG A 12 2.43 1.83 -13.27
C ARG A 12 3.00 2.93 -12.40
N ASP A 13 2.77 4.17 -12.82
CA ASP A 13 3.03 5.36 -12.02
C ASP A 13 1.85 5.65 -11.08
N LEU A 14 1.57 4.71 -10.18
CA LEU A 14 0.45 4.78 -9.24
C LEU A 14 0.87 4.20 -7.89
N TYR A 15 0.64 4.97 -6.84
CA TYR A 15 1.06 4.67 -5.49
C TYR A 15 -0.06 4.97 -4.51
N MET A 16 -0.01 4.28 -3.38
CA MET A 16 -0.89 4.47 -2.25
C MET A 16 -0.04 4.65 -1.00
N GLU A 17 -0.42 5.59 -0.14
CA GLU A 17 -0.02 5.58 1.25
C GLU A 17 -1.08 4.82 2.05
N TRP A 18 -0.64 3.82 2.80
CA TRP A 18 -1.45 3.09 3.77
C TRP A 18 -0.98 3.43 5.18
N ASP A 19 -1.89 3.90 6.03
CA ASP A 19 -1.61 4.21 7.43
C ASP A 19 -2.26 3.13 8.32
N THR A 20 -1.42 2.36 9.02
CA THR A 20 -1.88 1.28 9.91
C THR A 20 -2.64 1.79 11.15
N GLY A 21 -2.61 3.10 11.41
CA GLY A 21 -3.32 3.74 12.50
C GLY A 21 -4.81 3.93 12.24
N VAL A 22 -5.15 4.24 10.99
CA VAL A 22 -6.55 4.32 10.52
C VAL A 22 -6.97 3.10 9.71
N ASP A 23 -6.02 2.22 9.41
CA ASP A 23 -6.19 0.98 8.65
C ASP A 23 -6.83 1.21 7.27
N ALA A 24 -6.33 2.23 6.58
CA ALA A 24 -6.89 2.68 5.32
C ALA A 24 -5.86 3.43 4.45
N PRO A 25 -6.12 3.55 3.13
CA PRO A 25 -5.38 4.46 2.27
C PRO A 25 -5.61 5.91 2.73
N THR A 26 -4.54 6.69 2.92
CA THR A 26 -4.68 8.13 3.22
C THR A 26 -4.29 9.03 2.03
N PHE A 27 -3.60 8.46 1.04
CA PHE A 27 -3.26 9.15 -0.19
C PHE A 27 -3.14 8.16 -1.35
N ILE A 28 -3.55 8.56 -2.56
CA ILE A 28 -3.33 7.81 -3.80
C ILE A 28 -2.91 8.81 -4.88
N GLY A 29 -1.86 8.49 -5.63
CA GLY A 29 -1.39 9.34 -6.72
C GLY A 29 -0.14 8.82 -7.42
N SER A 30 0.39 9.61 -8.35
CA SER A 30 1.65 9.35 -9.04
C SER A 30 2.86 9.44 -8.09
N ARG A 31 4.03 9.04 -8.60
CA ARG A 31 5.30 9.14 -7.87
C ARG A 31 5.60 10.56 -7.42
N ALA A 32 5.36 11.55 -8.29
CA ALA A 32 5.64 12.95 -7.99
C ALA A 32 4.70 13.47 -6.90
N GLU A 33 3.40 13.15 -7.01
CA GLU A 33 2.38 13.58 -6.07
C GLU A 33 2.57 12.96 -4.68
N ILE A 34 2.90 11.66 -4.60
CA ILE A 34 3.11 11.02 -3.30
C ILE A 34 4.39 11.52 -2.62
N VAL A 35 5.44 11.85 -3.36
CA VAL A 35 6.63 12.50 -2.79
C VAL A 35 6.26 13.87 -2.19
N ALA A 36 5.51 14.68 -2.92
CA ALA A 36 5.06 15.99 -2.44
C ALA A 36 4.18 15.87 -1.19
N TYR A 37 3.20 14.96 -1.21
CA TYR A 37 2.34 14.64 -0.06
C TYR A 37 3.16 14.27 1.19
N LEU A 38 4.16 13.39 1.04
CA LEU A 38 5.01 12.94 2.14
C LEU A 38 5.96 14.04 2.65
N GLN A 39 6.40 14.95 1.78
CA GLN A 39 7.20 16.11 2.18
C GLN A 39 6.37 17.10 3.01
N GLU A 40 5.08 17.26 2.71
CA GLU A 40 4.16 18.14 3.45
C GLU A 40 3.75 17.56 4.80
N ALA A 41 3.63 16.23 4.91
CA ALA A 41 3.24 15.49 6.12
C ALA A 41 4.26 15.54 7.28
N THR A 42 5.10 16.58 7.35
CA THR A 42 6.21 16.76 8.30
C THR A 42 5.85 16.39 9.75
N GLY A 43 6.68 15.53 10.36
CA GLY A 43 6.64 15.22 11.79
C GLY A 43 5.88 13.96 12.20
N ARG A 44 5.22 13.26 11.27
CA ARG A 44 4.62 11.93 11.51
C ARG A 44 5.04 10.99 10.38
N GLY A 45 5.94 10.04 10.68
CA GLY A 45 6.35 9.03 9.70
C GLY A 45 7.72 8.40 10.01
N PRO A 46 8.14 7.41 9.20
CA PRO A 46 9.46 6.80 9.29
C PRO A 46 10.60 7.82 9.13
N SER A 47 11.78 7.53 9.70
CA SER A 47 12.96 8.41 9.64
C SER A 47 13.61 8.54 8.25
N ASP A 48 13.19 7.71 7.29
CA ASP A 48 13.70 7.78 5.92
C ASP A 48 13.11 9.00 5.19
N THR A 49 13.85 9.56 4.24
CA THR A 49 13.29 10.62 3.38
C THR A 49 12.14 10.08 2.52
N PRO A 50 11.19 10.94 2.11
CA PRO A 50 10.14 10.58 1.16
C PRO A 50 10.65 9.84 -0.09
N GLU A 51 11.72 10.32 -0.71
CA GLU A 51 12.32 9.73 -1.90
C GLU A 51 12.89 8.34 -1.65
N ALA A 52 13.51 8.12 -0.47
CA ALA A 52 14.05 6.82 -0.10
C ALA A 52 12.93 5.79 0.13
N ARG A 53 11.78 6.22 0.67
CA ARG A 53 10.59 5.36 0.83
C ARG A 53 10.00 4.98 -0.52
N VAL A 54 9.81 5.96 -1.40
CA VAL A 54 9.24 5.75 -2.75
C VAL A 54 10.17 4.90 -3.61
N ARG A 55 11.49 5.11 -3.56
CA ARG A 55 12.47 4.26 -4.26
C ARG A 55 12.39 2.79 -3.82
N ARG A 56 12.18 2.54 -2.52
CA ARG A 56 12.00 1.16 -2.03
C ARG A 56 10.71 0.54 -2.57
N ALA A 57 9.63 1.32 -2.64
CA ALA A 57 8.38 0.88 -3.24
C ALA A 57 8.53 0.61 -4.75
N ASP A 58 9.33 1.40 -5.47
CA ASP A 58 9.72 1.13 -6.86
C ASP A 58 10.39 -0.24 -6.99
N GLU A 59 11.34 -0.55 -6.11
CA GLU A 59 12.16 -1.77 -6.16
C GLU A 59 11.39 -3.02 -5.73
N THR A 60 10.52 -2.90 -4.72
CA THR A 60 9.98 -4.05 -3.98
C THR A 60 8.45 -4.10 -3.89
N GLY A 61 7.76 -3.05 -4.33
CA GLY A 61 6.30 -2.91 -4.26
C GLY A 61 5.82 -2.21 -3.00
N THR A 62 6.65 -2.12 -1.98
CA THR A 62 6.33 -1.51 -0.69
C THR A 62 7.51 -0.73 -0.13
N SER A 63 7.25 0.28 0.69
CA SER A 63 8.27 0.92 1.52
C SER A 63 8.47 0.23 2.87
N ALA A 64 7.71 -0.83 3.17
CA ALA A 64 7.84 -1.58 4.40
C ALA A 64 9.28 -2.08 4.62
N LYS A 65 9.67 -2.20 5.88
CA LYS A 65 10.94 -2.80 6.29
C LYS A 65 10.64 -4.02 7.16
N PRO A 66 11.51 -5.03 7.18
CA PRO A 66 11.41 -6.11 8.16
C PRO A 66 11.29 -5.54 9.57
N SER A 67 10.34 -6.06 10.34
CA SER A 67 10.15 -5.61 11.73
C SER A 67 11.34 -6.03 12.58
N PRO A 68 11.98 -5.10 13.33
CA PRO A 68 13.05 -5.47 14.26
C PRO A 68 12.56 -6.37 15.40
N TRP A 69 11.23 -6.40 15.63
CA TRP A 69 10.58 -7.21 16.66
C TRP A 69 10.19 -8.61 16.17
N ALA A 70 10.36 -8.89 14.88
CA ALA A 70 10.21 -10.22 14.29
C ALA A 70 11.51 -10.64 13.58
N PRO A 71 12.64 -10.74 14.31
CA PRO A 71 13.90 -11.15 13.72
C PRO A 71 13.75 -12.58 13.15
N GLY A 72 14.00 -12.72 11.84
CA GLY A 72 13.87 -14.01 11.14
C GLY A 72 12.54 -14.23 10.41
N TYR A 73 11.63 -13.24 10.37
CA TYR A 73 10.52 -13.30 9.42
C TYR A 73 11.04 -13.30 7.98
N THR A 74 10.70 -14.33 7.21
CA THR A 74 11.11 -14.51 5.81
C THR A 74 9.95 -14.45 4.83
N GLY A 75 8.75 -14.12 5.30
CA GLY A 75 7.58 -13.94 4.43
C GLY A 75 7.62 -12.61 3.68
N PRO A 76 6.70 -12.41 2.73
CA PRO A 76 6.57 -11.16 1.99
C PRO A 76 6.25 -10.02 2.97
N LEU A 77 6.84 -8.85 2.72
CA LEU A 77 6.44 -7.65 3.45
C LEU A 77 5.08 -7.18 2.92
N GLU A 78 4.25 -6.63 3.79
CA GLU A 78 2.95 -6.08 3.38
C GLU A 78 3.13 -5.08 2.23
N GLY A 79 2.46 -5.36 1.12
CA GLY A 79 2.53 -4.54 -0.09
C GLY A 79 3.57 -4.94 -1.10
N ALA A 80 4.46 -5.87 -0.76
CA ALA A 80 5.52 -6.30 -1.64
C ALA A 80 4.97 -6.96 -2.91
N TRP A 81 5.84 -7.11 -3.92
CA TRP A 81 5.47 -7.74 -5.18
C TRP A 81 5.07 -9.21 -5.04
N ASP A 82 5.65 -9.89 -4.05
CA ASP A 82 5.36 -11.29 -3.71
C ASP A 82 4.28 -11.44 -2.63
N ASP A 83 3.68 -10.33 -2.20
CA ASP A 83 2.51 -10.36 -1.33
C ASP A 83 1.28 -10.88 -2.09
N THR A 84 0.38 -11.54 -1.36
CA THR A 84 -0.85 -12.10 -1.92
C THR A 84 -1.99 -11.09 -1.96
N GLY A 85 -1.97 -10.08 -1.10
CA GLY A 85 -3.03 -9.09 -1.01
C GLY A 85 -3.16 -8.47 0.39
N PHE A 86 -4.26 -7.75 0.59
CA PHE A 86 -4.49 -6.96 1.80
C PHE A 86 -5.91 -7.15 2.31
N ILE A 87 -6.09 -6.98 3.62
CA ILE A 87 -7.43 -6.83 4.17
C ILE A 87 -7.89 -5.38 3.95
N VAL A 88 -9.07 -5.22 3.37
CA VAL A 88 -9.76 -3.94 3.18
C VAL A 88 -11.00 -3.93 4.08
N GLU A 89 -11.20 -2.81 4.78
CA GLU A 89 -12.28 -2.60 5.75
C GLU A 89 -12.33 -3.63 6.91
N GLY A 90 -11.29 -4.46 7.08
CA GLY A 90 -11.23 -5.48 8.12
C GLY A 90 -11.93 -6.81 7.78
N TRP A 91 -12.58 -6.93 6.61
CA TRP A 91 -13.38 -8.12 6.27
C TRP A 91 -13.37 -8.52 4.80
N LYS A 92 -12.80 -7.71 3.90
CA LYS A 92 -12.63 -8.06 2.48
C LYS A 92 -11.17 -8.27 2.14
N TRP A 93 -10.89 -9.11 1.16
CA TRP A 93 -9.54 -9.34 0.65
C TRP A 93 -9.33 -8.62 -0.68
N LEU A 94 -8.29 -7.81 -0.80
CA LEU A 94 -7.84 -7.22 -2.06
C LEU A 94 -6.63 -8.00 -2.58
N PRO A 95 -6.80 -8.83 -3.63
CA PRO A 95 -5.67 -9.46 -4.29
C PRO A 95 -4.63 -8.46 -4.78
N ARG A 96 -3.36 -8.78 -4.58
CA ARG A 96 -2.24 -7.86 -4.88
C ARG A 96 -2.18 -7.45 -6.35
N ASP A 97 -2.51 -8.37 -7.25
CA ASP A 97 -2.53 -8.18 -8.69
C ASP A 97 -3.69 -7.26 -9.16
N ARG A 98 -4.75 -7.13 -8.37
CA ARG A 98 -5.88 -6.23 -8.63
C ARG A 98 -5.68 -4.82 -8.08
N LEU A 99 -4.64 -4.58 -7.27
CA LEU A 99 -4.42 -3.31 -6.58
C LEU A 99 -4.44 -2.10 -7.54
N ALA A 100 -3.76 -2.18 -8.69
CA ALA A 100 -3.76 -1.07 -9.65
C ALA A 100 -5.16 -0.72 -10.17
N THR A 101 -5.92 -1.73 -10.62
CA THR A 101 -7.30 -1.52 -11.09
C THR A 101 -8.22 -1.04 -9.98
N PHE A 102 -8.00 -1.51 -8.75
CA PHE A 102 -8.72 -1.05 -7.57
C PHE A 102 -8.49 0.43 -7.32
N LEU A 103 -7.25 0.89 -7.23
CA LEU A 103 -6.91 2.29 -7.00
C LEU A 103 -7.39 3.20 -8.13
N ASP A 104 -7.21 2.80 -9.39
CA ASP A 104 -7.72 3.54 -10.55
C ASP A 104 -9.24 3.69 -10.51
N THR A 105 -9.95 2.62 -10.14
CA THR A 105 -11.40 2.64 -10.04
C THR A 105 -11.84 3.56 -8.90
N TYR A 106 -11.22 3.43 -7.73
CA TYR A 106 -11.50 4.28 -6.58
C TYR A 106 -11.26 5.77 -6.88
N LEU A 107 -10.14 6.12 -7.51
CA LEU A 107 -9.85 7.51 -7.90
C LEU A 107 -10.87 8.08 -8.89
N ARG A 108 -11.39 7.26 -9.80
CA ARG A 108 -12.37 7.69 -10.80
C ARG A 108 -13.78 7.83 -10.24
N THR A 109 -14.18 6.96 -9.32
CA THR A 109 -15.56 6.87 -8.83
C THR A 109 -15.75 7.49 -7.46
N GLU A 110 -14.67 7.70 -6.71
CA GLU A 110 -14.67 8.02 -5.28
C GLU A 110 -15.50 7.02 -4.45
N GLN A 111 -15.63 5.79 -4.95
CA GLN A 111 -16.41 4.72 -4.33
C GLN A 111 -15.55 3.46 -4.20
N MET A 112 -15.76 2.73 -3.11
CA MET A 112 -15.10 1.46 -2.84
C MET A 112 -15.39 0.42 -3.95
N PRO A 113 -14.38 -0.07 -4.70
CA PRO A 113 -14.56 -1.03 -5.79
C PRO A 113 -14.81 -2.47 -5.30
N TYR A 114 -15.90 -2.72 -4.56
CA TYR A 114 -16.18 -4.02 -3.94
C TYR A 114 -16.13 -5.22 -4.90
N ALA A 115 -16.42 -5.02 -6.19
CA ALA A 115 -16.35 -6.08 -7.21
C ALA A 115 -14.93 -6.62 -7.47
N LEU A 116 -13.89 -5.93 -6.99
CA LEU A 116 -12.49 -6.36 -7.10
C LEU A 116 -11.99 -7.08 -5.84
N LEU A 117 -12.81 -7.11 -4.78
CA LEU A 117 -12.48 -7.70 -3.49
C LEU A 117 -13.06 -9.12 -3.39
N ASP A 118 -12.27 -10.04 -2.84
CA ASP A 118 -12.69 -11.39 -2.51
C ASP A 118 -13.23 -11.44 -1.07
N ASP A 119 -14.10 -12.42 -0.79
CA ASP A 119 -14.48 -12.75 0.59
C ASP A 119 -13.41 -13.66 1.21
N PRO A 120 -12.66 -13.20 2.23
CA PRO A 120 -11.62 -14.01 2.87
C PRO A 120 -12.19 -15.21 3.63
N SER A 121 -13.50 -15.21 3.90
CA SER A 121 -14.21 -16.23 4.65
C SER A 121 -14.88 -17.30 3.78
N GLY A 122 -14.51 -17.43 2.49
CA GLY A 122 -15.16 -18.27 1.47
C GLY A 122 -16.14 -19.33 1.99
N ASP A 123 -17.41 -19.26 1.56
CA ASP A 123 -18.34 -20.37 1.69
C ASP A 123 -17.79 -21.59 0.93
N SER A 124 -17.23 -22.57 1.66
CA SER A 124 -17.34 -24.06 1.54
C SER A 124 -16.07 -24.75 2.04
#